data_AF-A0A8J0T956-F1
#
_entry.id   AF-A0A8J0T956-F1
#
_cell.length_a   1.000
_cell.length_b   1.000
_cell.length_c   1.000
_cell.angle_alpha   90.00
_cell.angle_beta   90.00
_cell.angle_gamma   90.00
#
_symmetry.space_group_name_H-M   'P 1'
#
loop_
_entity.id
_entity.type
_entity.pdbx_description
1 polymer ?
#
loop_
_entity_poly.entity_id
_entity_poly.type
_entity_poly.pdbx_seq_one_letter_code
_entity_poly.pdbx_strand_id
1 'polypeptide(L)'
;MEQTKLHSSFSHPTSTVRYNAPVLEGNSTFSISITSPSSSCVNGFAYSFSINLSYHGNKNQSNQVIVDIKLLSGYTVDYQSLAKLHDDVLKAEQINNHLIVYIEPVSRDPVSMSVTLDISERVQDLQPQYVHVYDYYDRGDLSSTPFTEANRRTAHCTQVVPLFGKRNNIRKNTSCQHSGVPLMQLLIKCIN
;
A
#
# COMPACT_ATOMS: atom_id res chain seq x y z
N MET A 1 38.03 52.22 31.11
CA MET A 1 36.66 51.79 31.43
C MET A 1 36.32 50.66 30.48
N GLU A 2 36.36 49.43 30.96
CA GLU A 2 36.04 48.24 30.17
C GLU A 2 34.62 47.80 30.54
N GLN A 3 33.68 47.85 29.60
CA GLN A 3 32.34 47.34 29.82
C GLN A 3 32.33 45.84 29.51
N THR A 4 32.31 45.02 30.55
CA THR A 4 32.15 43.57 30.41
C THR A 4 30.68 43.28 30.06
N LYS A 5 30.44 42.90 28.80
CA LYS A 5 29.11 42.49 28.30
C LYS A 5 28.74 41.14 28.92
N LEU A 6 27.74 41.13 29.81
CA LEU A 6 27.20 39.90 30.39
C LEU A 6 26.45 39.12 29.29
N HIS A 7 26.96 37.95 28.91
CA HIS A 7 26.31 37.07 27.95
C HIS A 7 25.45 36.07 28.73
N SER A 8 24.16 36.36 28.89
CA SER A 8 23.23 35.42 29.53
C SER A 8 22.76 34.37 28.51
N SER A 9 23.18 33.13 28.68
CA SER A 9 22.68 31.99 27.91
C SER A 9 21.29 31.60 28.42
N PHE A 10 20.28 31.65 27.56
CA PHE A 10 18.92 31.24 27.89
C PHE A 10 18.68 29.80 27.44
N SER A 11 18.39 28.88 28.36
CA SER A 11 17.98 27.50 28.06
C SER A 11 16.48 27.36 28.29
N HIS A 12 15.74 26.84 27.31
CA HIS A 12 14.33 26.49 27.46
C HIS A 12 14.21 25.07 28.02
N PRO A 13 13.81 24.87 29.29
CA PRO A 13 13.60 23.53 29.81
C PRO A 13 12.41 22.87 29.09
N THR A 14 12.60 21.67 28.54
CA THR A 14 11.53 20.86 27.95
C THR A 14 11.22 19.68 28.86
N SER A 15 9.94 19.33 28.99
CA SER A 15 9.48 18.15 29.72
C SER A 15 8.55 17.35 28.82
N THR A 16 8.78 16.04 28.71
CA THR A 16 8.05 15.17 27.77
C THR A 16 7.40 14.03 28.54
N VAL A 17 6.10 13.85 28.35
CA VAL A 17 5.34 12.71 28.89
C VAL A 17 4.89 11.84 27.73
N ARG A 18 5.06 10.51 27.85
CA ARG A 18 4.61 9.53 26.86
C ARG A 18 3.59 8.61 27.50
N TYR A 19 2.40 8.51 26.91
CA TYR A 19 1.33 7.62 27.34
C TYR A 19 0.58 7.07 26.13
N ASN A 20 -0.13 5.97 26.31
CA ASN A 20 -0.99 5.38 25.29
C ASN A 20 -2.37 6.03 25.37
N ALA A 21 -2.76 6.77 24.34
CA ALA A 21 -4.13 7.28 24.20
C ALA A 21 -4.96 6.30 23.35
N PRO A 22 -6.22 6.00 23.73
CA PRO A 22 -7.11 5.25 22.86
C PRO A 22 -7.41 6.07 21.59
N VAL A 23 -7.49 5.40 20.43
CA VAL A 23 -7.89 6.05 19.18
C VAL A 23 -9.34 6.51 19.33
N LEU A 24 -9.56 7.82 19.31
CA LEU A 24 -10.89 8.39 19.44
C LEU A 24 -11.60 8.23 18.09
N GLU A 25 -12.54 7.28 18.00
CA GLU A 25 -13.45 7.17 16.86
C GLU A 25 -14.52 8.26 16.98
N GLY A 26 -14.12 9.49 16.72
CA GLY A 26 -14.97 10.65 16.86
C GLY A 26 -14.43 11.82 16.07
N ASN A 27 -15.26 12.31 15.14
CA ASN A 27 -15.19 13.62 14.51
C ASN A 27 -13.90 13.99 13.76
N SER A 28 -13.29 13.02 13.07
CA SER A 28 -12.37 13.35 11.98
C SER A 28 -13.14 14.01 10.83
N THR A 29 -12.60 15.08 10.23
CA THR A 29 -13.20 15.68 9.02
C THR A 29 -12.94 14.86 7.75
N PHE A 30 -12.06 13.86 7.82
CA PHE A 30 -11.79 12.92 6.73
C PHE A 30 -12.40 11.55 6.99
N SER A 31 -13.07 11.01 5.97
CA SER A 31 -13.51 9.61 5.91
C SER A 31 -12.55 8.84 5.01
N ILE A 32 -11.93 7.79 5.57
CA ILE A 32 -11.03 6.91 4.83
C ILE A 32 -11.52 5.47 4.91
N SER A 33 -11.43 4.76 3.79
CA SER A 33 -11.63 3.31 3.74
C SER A 33 -10.64 2.67 2.79
N ILE A 34 -10.33 1.40 3.06
CA ILE A 34 -9.42 0.61 2.23
C ILE A 34 -10.20 -0.55 1.61
N THR A 35 -10.11 -0.65 0.29
CA THR A 35 -10.78 -1.69 -0.49
C THR A 35 -9.71 -2.54 -1.16
N SER A 36 -9.67 -3.82 -0.81
CA SER A 36 -8.83 -4.80 -1.49
C SER A 36 -9.71 -5.68 -2.40
N PRO A 37 -9.42 -5.81 -3.71
CA PRO A 37 -10.15 -6.75 -4.57
C PRO A 37 -9.97 -8.19 -4.09
N SER A 38 -10.85 -9.10 -4.51
CA SER A 38 -10.77 -10.52 -4.15
C SER A 38 -9.48 -11.20 -4.64
N SER A 39 -8.87 -10.65 -5.69
CA SER A 39 -7.55 -11.01 -6.21
C SER A 39 -6.49 -9.97 -5.83
N SER A 40 -6.50 -9.46 -4.60
CA SER A 40 -5.52 -8.49 -4.11
C SER A 40 -4.10 -9.04 -4.12
N CYS A 41 -3.93 -10.36 -4.03
CA CYS A 41 -2.63 -11.00 -4.20
C CYS A 41 -2.32 -11.20 -5.68
N VAL A 42 -1.36 -10.44 -6.19
CA VAL A 42 -0.89 -10.54 -7.57
C VAL A 42 0.25 -11.55 -7.62
N ASN A 43 0.01 -12.69 -8.27
CA ASN A 43 0.98 -13.76 -8.51
C ASN A 43 1.68 -14.35 -7.26
N GLY A 44 1.19 -14.10 -6.04
CA GLY A 44 1.83 -14.56 -4.80
C GLY A 44 3.01 -13.71 -4.33
N PHE A 45 3.27 -12.57 -4.98
CA PHE A 45 4.44 -11.73 -4.71
C PHE A 45 4.11 -10.26 -4.48
N ALA A 46 2.87 -9.83 -4.72
CA ALA A 46 2.46 -8.46 -4.46
C ALA A 46 1.03 -8.38 -3.92
N TYR A 47 0.73 -7.32 -3.18
CA TYR A 47 -0.56 -7.01 -2.58
C TYR A 47 -1.06 -5.65 -3.08
N SER A 48 -2.19 -5.63 -3.78
CA SER A 48 -2.83 -4.43 -4.31
C SER A 48 -4.09 -4.06 -3.53
N PHE A 49 -4.23 -2.78 -3.21
CA PHE A 49 -5.40 -2.21 -2.55
C PHE A 49 -5.66 -0.78 -3.03
N SER A 50 -6.89 -0.30 -2.81
CA SER A 50 -7.30 1.06 -3.11
C SER A 50 -7.70 1.78 -1.83
N ILE A 51 -7.25 3.03 -1.70
CA ILE A 51 -7.62 3.93 -0.61
C ILE A 51 -8.68 4.88 -1.14
N ASN A 52 -9.83 4.93 -0.48
CA ASN A 52 -10.90 5.88 -0.79
C ASN A 52 -11.00 6.91 0.31
N LEU A 53 -10.99 8.18 -0.08
CA LEU A 53 -10.92 9.31 0.83
C LEU A 53 -11.95 10.37 0.45
N SER A 54 -12.72 10.86 1.42
CA SER A 54 -13.63 11.99 1.25
C SER A 54 -13.55 12.95 2.44
N TYR A 55 -13.88 14.22 2.19
CA TYR A 55 -13.91 15.27 3.20
C TYR A 55 -15.35 15.58 3.62
N HIS A 56 -15.59 15.56 4.93
CA HIS A 56 -16.88 15.80 5.59
C HIS A 56 -16.81 16.94 6.62
N GLY A 57 -15.79 17.79 6.55
CA GLY A 57 -15.71 18.97 7.42
C GLY A 57 -16.63 20.12 7.00
N ASN A 58 -16.53 21.22 7.73
CA ASN A 58 -17.44 22.37 7.58
C ASN A 58 -17.20 23.18 6.28
N LYS A 59 -16.01 23.09 5.69
CA LYS A 59 -15.66 23.78 4.45
C LYS A 59 -16.19 23.02 3.23
N ASN A 60 -16.11 23.62 2.04
CA ASN A 60 -16.47 22.94 0.80
C ASN A 60 -15.44 21.85 0.41
N GLN A 61 -14.17 22.08 0.75
CA GLN A 61 -13.05 21.17 0.56
C GLN A 61 -12.03 21.38 1.69
N SER A 62 -11.13 20.41 1.88
CA SER A 62 -10.00 20.50 2.80
C SER A 62 -8.90 21.44 2.27
N ASN A 63 -7.79 21.57 3.00
CA ASN A 63 -6.53 22.00 2.37
C ASN A 63 -5.84 20.78 1.72
N GLN A 64 -4.57 20.93 1.36
CA GLN A 64 -3.74 19.80 0.94
C GLN A 64 -3.69 18.73 2.02
N VAL A 65 -3.79 17.48 1.58
CA VAL A 65 -3.92 16.33 2.48
C VAL A 65 -2.67 15.47 2.38
N ILE A 66 -2.22 14.95 3.51
CA ILE A 66 -1.20 13.90 3.57
C ILE A 66 -1.88 12.58 3.87
N VAL A 67 -1.59 11.58 3.04
CA VAL A 67 -1.90 10.17 3.28
C VAL A 67 -0.60 9.47 3.64
N ASP A 68 -0.46 9.08 4.90
CA ASP A 68 0.70 8.37 5.44
C ASP A 68 0.36 6.88 5.60
N ILE A 69 0.96 6.05 4.75
CA ILE A 69 0.73 4.61 4.69
C ILE A 69 1.92 3.92 5.31
N LYS A 70 1.74 3.34 6.50
CA LYS A 70 2.77 2.48 7.09
C LYS A 70 2.75 1.13 6.38
N LEU A 71 3.87 0.74 5.77
CA LEU A 71 3.96 -0.50 5.00
C LEU A 71 3.88 -1.74 5.93
N LEU A 72 3.29 -2.82 5.40
CA LEU A 72 3.30 -4.13 6.04
C LEU A 72 4.75 -4.62 6.23
N SER A 73 4.98 -5.41 7.28
CA SER A 73 6.33 -5.95 7.54
C SER A 73 6.75 -6.87 6.42
N GLY A 74 7.93 -6.64 5.83
CA GLY A 74 8.43 -7.42 4.69
C GLY A 74 7.86 -6.99 3.32
N TYR A 75 7.26 -5.80 3.24
CA TYR A 75 6.75 -5.24 1.98
C TYR A 75 7.50 -3.95 1.61
N THR A 76 7.56 -3.67 0.32
CA THR A 76 7.99 -2.38 -0.25
C THR A 76 6.98 -1.90 -1.28
N VAL A 77 6.98 -0.63 -1.65
CA VAL A 77 6.08 -0.14 -2.70
C VAL A 77 6.56 -0.66 -4.07
N ASP A 78 5.64 -1.19 -4.88
CA ASP A 78 5.94 -1.58 -6.26
C ASP A 78 6.35 -0.34 -7.08
N TYR A 79 7.40 -0.49 -7.87
CA TYR A 79 7.95 0.58 -8.68
C TYR A 79 6.93 1.16 -9.69
N GLN A 80 6.15 0.30 -10.34
CA GLN A 80 5.15 0.75 -11.32
C GLN A 80 3.98 1.47 -10.64
N SER A 81 3.57 0.97 -9.47
CA SER A 81 2.56 1.63 -8.64
C SER A 81 3.03 3.00 -8.18
N LEU A 82 4.27 3.14 -7.74
CA LEU A 82 4.82 4.44 -7.31
C LEU A 82 4.91 5.42 -8.48
N ALA A 83 5.35 4.96 -9.66
CA ALA A 83 5.38 5.77 -10.87
C ALA A 83 4.00 6.33 -11.25
N LYS A 84 2.96 5.48 -11.20
CA LYS A 84 1.57 5.93 -11.44
C LYS A 84 1.09 6.95 -10.41
N LEU A 85 1.41 6.74 -9.13
CA LEU A 85 1.07 7.72 -8.10
C LEU A 85 1.71 9.08 -8.38
N HIS A 86 2.94 9.12 -8.88
CA HIS A 86 3.58 10.39 -9.25
C HIS A 86 2.86 11.16 -10.36
N ASP A 87 2.11 10.47 -11.22
CA ASP A 87 1.32 11.12 -12.29
C ASP A 87 -0.03 11.64 -11.75
N ASP A 88 -0.60 10.97 -10.73
CA ASP A 88 -1.94 11.25 -10.20
C ASP A 88 -1.96 12.19 -8.98
N VAL A 89 -0.84 12.36 -8.28
CA VAL A 89 -0.77 13.09 -7.00
C VAL A 89 0.31 14.17 -7.02
N LEU A 90 0.26 15.11 -6.05
CA LEU A 90 1.24 16.20 -5.97
C LEU A 90 2.66 15.69 -5.72
N LYS A 91 2.79 14.69 -4.85
CA LYS A 91 4.08 14.04 -4.52
C LYS A 91 3.83 12.70 -3.84
N ALA A 92 4.62 11.69 -4.17
CA ALA A 92 4.68 10.44 -3.42
C ALA A 92 6.14 10.16 -3.03
N GLU A 93 6.40 9.72 -1.81
CA GLU A 93 7.76 9.34 -1.38
C GLU A 93 7.74 8.22 -0.34
N GLN A 94 8.70 7.31 -0.44
CA GLN A 94 8.88 6.24 0.54
C GLN A 94 10.00 6.63 1.52
N ILE A 95 9.67 6.81 2.79
CA ILE A 95 10.60 7.20 3.86
C ILE A 95 10.37 6.29 5.06
N ASN A 96 11.42 5.66 5.58
CA ASN A 96 11.39 4.88 6.83
C ASN A 96 10.26 3.82 6.91
N ASN A 97 9.99 3.09 5.83
CA ASN A 97 8.88 2.11 5.75
C ASN A 97 7.47 2.74 5.77
N HIS A 98 7.37 4.03 5.42
CA HIS A 98 6.12 4.74 5.17
C HIS A 98 6.10 5.19 3.72
N LEU A 99 4.97 5.01 3.04
CA LEU A 99 4.66 5.70 1.79
C LEU A 99 3.85 6.95 2.14
N ILE A 100 4.45 8.12 1.92
CA ILE A 100 3.85 9.41 2.19
C ILE A 100 3.37 10.00 0.87
N VAL A 101 2.06 10.22 0.76
CA VAL A 101 1.41 10.74 -0.44
C VAL A 101 0.80 12.10 -0.13
N TYR A 102 1.16 13.09 -0.93
CA TYR A 102 0.64 14.45 -0.87
C TYR A 102 -0.37 14.61 -1.99
N ILE A 103 -1.61 14.95 -1.65
CA ILE A 103 -2.69 15.13 -2.61
C ILE A 103 -3.29 16.52 -2.53
N GLU A 104 -3.98 16.89 -3.61
CA GLU A 104 -4.77 18.11 -3.70
C GLU A 104 -5.89 18.15 -2.65
N PRO A 105 -6.48 19.34 -2.40
CA PRO A 105 -7.69 19.48 -1.60
C PRO A 105 -8.77 18.46 -1.96
N VAL A 106 -9.26 17.75 -0.94
CA VAL A 106 -10.32 16.76 -1.08
C VAL A 106 -11.66 17.39 -0.74
N SER A 107 -12.67 17.13 -1.56
CA SER A 107 -14.05 17.59 -1.36
C SER A 107 -14.91 16.46 -0.79
N ARG A 108 -16.23 16.64 -0.80
CA ARG A 108 -17.18 15.58 -0.43
C ARG A 108 -17.20 14.44 -1.45
N ASP A 109 -16.78 14.71 -2.68
CA ASP A 109 -16.68 13.68 -3.71
C ASP A 109 -15.46 12.80 -3.42
N PRO A 110 -15.63 11.46 -3.29
CA PRO A 110 -14.53 10.59 -2.93
C PRO A 110 -13.43 10.55 -4.00
N VAL A 111 -12.18 10.66 -3.54
CA VAL A 111 -10.98 10.42 -4.34
C VAL A 111 -10.49 9.00 -4.04
N SER A 112 -10.06 8.29 -5.09
CA SER A 112 -9.53 6.93 -4.96
C SER A 112 -8.12 6.86 -5.52
N MET A 113 -7.22 6.20 -4.81
CA MET A 113 -5.85 5.93 -5.25
C MET A 113 -5.51 4.45 -5.05
N SER A 114 -4.78 3.87 -5.99
CA SER A 114 -4.40 2.46 -5.93
C SER A 114 -2.92 2.32 -5.61
N VAL A 115 -2.62 1.41 -4.68
CA VAL A 115 -1.26 1.12 -4.22
C VAL A 115 -1.02 -0.37 -4.34
N THR A 116 0.13 -0.74 -4.90
CA THR A 116 0.63 -2.12 -4.90
C THR A 116 1.91 -2.20 -4.10
N LEU A 117 2.00 -3.21 -3.26
CA LEU A 117 3.17 -3.50 -2.44
C LEU A 117 3.78 -4.82 -2.88
N ASP A 118 5.08 -4.84 -3.15
CA ASP A 118 5.85 -6.05 -3.41
C ASP A 118 6.35 -6.67 -2.10
N ILE A 119 6.37 -8.00 -2.05
CA ILE A 119 6.92 -8.76 -0.92
C ILE A 119 8.44 -8.80 -1.06
N SER A 120 9.14 -8.02 -0.24
CA SER A 120 10.60 -8.07 -0.14
C SER A 120 11.07 -9.23 0.75
N GLU A 121 10.37 -9.46 1.87
CA GLU A 121 10.66 -10.52 2.82
C GLU A 121 9.37 -11.20 3.27
N ARG A 122 9.36 -12.54 3.29
CA ARG A 122 8.18 -13.29 3.71
C ARG A 122 8.07 -13.31 5.23
N VAL A 123 7.07 -12.61 5.74
CA VAL A 123 6.73 -12.55 7.17
C VAL A 123 5.43 -13.32 7.41
N GLN A 124 5.41 -14.17 8.43
CA GLN A 124 4.21 -14.87 8.90
C GLN A 124 3.50 -14.03 9.96
N ASP A 125 2.21 -14.27 10.18
CA ASP A 125 1.40 -13.60 11.21
C ASP A 125 1.46 -12.06 11.12
N LEU A 126 1.22 -11.55 9.89
CA LEU A 126 1.25 -10.12 9.60
C LEU A 126 0.31 -9.35 10.52
N GLN A 127 0.89 -8.43 11.28
CA GLN A 127 0.14 -7.45 12.06
C GLN A 127 -0.47 -6.41 11.11
N PRO A 128 -1.72 -6.01 11.32
CA PRO A 128 -2.31 -4.89 10.60
C PRO A 128 -1.47 -3.62 10.80
N GLN A 129 -1.34 -2.84 9.73
CA GLN A 129 -0.73 -1.51 9.78
C GLN A 129 -1.79 -0.45 9.55
N TYR A 130 -1.44 0.82 9.75
CA TYR A 130 -2.40 1.92 9.66
C TYR A 130 -2.10 2.80 8.47
N VAL A 131 -3.18 3.29 7.86
CA VAL A 131 -3.15 4.45 6.98
C VAL A 131 -3.70 5.63 7.78
N HIS A 132 -2.93 6.70 7.79
CA HIS A 132 -3.21 7.95 8.48
C HIS A 132 -3.52 9.02 7.44
N VAL A 133 -4.57 9.80 7.65
CA VAL A 133 -4.93 10.93 6.80
C VAL A 133 -5.12 12.17 7.64
N TYR A 134 -4.47 13.25 7.25
CA TYR A 134 -4.53 14.53 7.97
C TYR A 134 -4.26 15.71 7.03
N ASP A 135 -4.74 16.88 7.43
CA ASP A 135 -4.46 18.14 6.74
C ASP A 135 -2.98 18.52 6.90
N TYR A 136 -2.34 18.97 5.84
CA TYR A 136 -0.93 19.36 5.83
C TYR A 136 -0.60 20.42 6.90
N TYR A 137 -1.54 21.33 7.20
CA TYR A 137 -1.35 22.43 8.15
C TYR A 137 -1.89 22.14 9.55
N ASP A 138 -2.75 21.13 9.70
CA ASP A 138 -3.37 20.79 10.98
C ASP A 138 -3.44 19.28 11.18
N ARG A 139 -2.52 18.76 12.00
CA ARG A 139 -2.48 17.34 12.38
C ARG A 139 -3.37 17.00 13.57
N GLY A 140 -4.11 17.97 14.12
CA GLY A 140 -5.06 17.71 15.21
C GLY A 140 -6.26 16.88 14.75
N ASP A 141 -6.56 16.90 13.46
CA ASP A 141 -7.67 16.21 12.82
C ASP A 141 -7.17 15.02 11.98
N LEU A 142 -6.87 13.93 12.69
CA LEU A 142 -6.30 12.72 12.12
C LEU A 142 -7.36 11.63 11.95
N SER A 143 -7.55 11.15 10.72
CA SER A 143 -8.29 9.92 10.43
C SER A 143 -7.34 8.74 10.31
N SER A 144 -7.70 7.58 10.85
CA SER A 144 -6.86 6.38 10.78
C SER A 144 -7.70 5.14 10.48
N THR A 145 -7.21 4.29 9.59
CA THR A 145 -7.85 2.99 9.32
C THR A 145 -6.81 1.88 9.26
N PRO A 146 -7.03 0.73 9.94
CA PRO A 146 -6.14 -0.40 9.84
C PRO A 146 -6.32 -1.13 8.51
N PHE A 147 -5.24 -1.69 7.99
CA PHE A 147 -5.25 -2.59 6.85
C PHE A 147 -4.28 -3.75 7.03
N THR A 148 -4.63 -4.85 6.38
CA THR A 148 -3.80 -6.04 6.28
C THR A 148 -4.17 -6.78 4.99
N GLU A 149 -3.30 -7.62 4.48
CA GLU A 149 -3.70 -8.52 3.40
C GLU A 149 -4.80 -9.49 3.90
N ALA A 150 -5.82 -9.72 3.07
CA ALA A 150 -7.01 -10.45 3.50
C ALA A 150 -6.69 -11.92 3.84
N ASN A 151 -6.67 -12.25 5.13
CA ASN A 151 -6.59 -13.63 5.60
C ASN A 151 -7.97 -14.30 5.53
N ARG A 152 -8.40 -14.71 4.32
CA ARG A 152 -9.34 -15.83 4.21
C ARG A 152 -8.50 -17.07 4.02
N ARG A 153 -8.82 -18.13 4.78
CA ARG A 153 -8.12 -19.42 4.95
C ARG A 153 -7.79 -20.23 3.66
N THR A 154 -7.67 -19.58 2.50
CA THR A 154 -7.30 -20.16 1.21
C THR A 154 -6.56 -19.22 0.25
N ALA A 155 -6.23 -17.96 0.60
CA ALA A 155 -5.53 -17.05 -0.33
C ALA A 155 -4.60 -16.05 0.38
N HIS A 156 -3.65 -16.56 1.14
CA HIS A 156 -2.56 -15.75 1.66
C HIS A 156 -1.51 -15.67 0.54
N CYS A 157 -0.87 -14.51 0.32
CA CYS A 157 0.29 -14.44 -0.58
C CYS A 157 1.43 -15.40 -0.14
N THR A 158 1.31 -16.02 1.04
CA THR A 158 2.18 -17.09 1.55
C THR A 158 2.07 -18.45 0.86
N GLN A 159 1.26 -18.63 -0.19
CA GLN A 159 1.41 -19.85 -1.00
C GLN A 159 2.75 -19.80 -1.75
N VAL A 160 3.76 -20.50 -1.20
CA VAL A 160 4.81 -21.13 -1.99
C VAL A 160 4.13 -21.84 -3.16
N VAL A 161 4.12 -21.21 -4.34
CA VAL A 161 3.80 -21.94 -5.57
C VAL A 161 4.93 -22.96 -5.72
N PRO A 162 4.67 -24.28 -5.63
CA PRO A 162 5.71 -25.24 -5.93
C PRO A 162 6.05 -25.10 -7.42
N LEU A 163 7.18 -24.47 -7.73
CA LEU A 163 7.84 -24.58 -9.03
C LEU A 163 8.46 -25.97 -9.19
N PHE A 164 7.71 -27.04 -8.97
CA PHE A 164 8.16 -28.39 -9.31
C PHE A 164 6.99 -29.23 -9.80
N GLY A 165 7.13 -29.67 -11.05
CA GLY A 165 6.08 -30.28 -11.85
C GLY A 165 5.43 -31.49 -11.19
N LYS A 166 4.10 -31.49 -11.17
CA LYS A 166 3.34 -32.74 -11.15
C LYS A 166 3.53 -33.42 -12.49
N ARG A 167 4.50 -34.33 -12.54
CA ARG A 167 4.59 -35.37 -13.57
C ARG A 167 3.41 -36.32 -13.35
N ASN A 168 2.21 -35.91 -13.77
CA ASN A 168 1.06 -36.81 -13.80
C ASN A 168 1.30 -37.82 -14.91
N ASN A 169 1.30 -39.09 -14.50
CA ASN A 169 1.42 -40.27 -15.34
C ASN A 169 0.15 -40.39 -16.19
N ILE A 170 0.08 -39.61 -17.27
CA ILE A 170 -0.91 -39.82 -18.33
C ILE A 170 -0.45 -41.06 -19.09
N ARG A 171 -1.27 -42.10 -18.97
CA ARG A 171 -1.23 -43.30 -19.81
C ARG A 171 -1.22 -42.83 -21.27
N LYS A 172 -0.05 -42.75 -21.90
CA LYS A 172 0.09 -42.43 -23.33
C LYS A 172 -0.52 -43.56 -24.12
N ASN A 173 -1.74 -43.39 -24.58
CA ASN A 173 -2.30 -44.20 -25.65
C ASN A 173 -2.78 -43.27 -26.76
N THR A 174 -1.82 -42.73 -27.50
CA THR A 174 -2.03 -42.11 -28.80
C THR A 174 -0.78 -42.37 -29.63
N SER A 175 -0.92 -43.34 -30.53
CA SER A 175 0.03 -43.61 -31.60
C SER A 175 -0.13 -42.53 -32.67
N CYS A 176 0.84 -41.64 -32.81
CA CYS A 176 0.98 -40.80 -34.00
C CYS A 176 2.11 -41.37 -34.84
N GLN A 177 1.76 -41.96 -35.99
CA GLN A 177 2.73 -42.41 -36.98
C GLN A 177 3.39 -41.18 -37.61
N HIS A 178 4.72 -41.15 -37.58
CA HIS A 178 5.51 -40.21 -38.36
C HIS A 178 5.53 -40.66 -39.83
N SER A 179 4.79 -39.96 -40.70
CA SER A 179 5.18 -39.83 -42.10
C SER A 179 5.87 -38.47 -42.28
N GLY A 180 7.04 -38.50 -42.91
CA GLY A 180 7.93 -37.34 -42.99
C GLY A 180 7.59 -36.33 -44.09
N VAL A 181 8.45 -35.29 -44.15
CA VAL A 181 8.68 -34.27 -45.21
C VAL A 181 7.97 -32.90 -44.91
N PRO A 182 8.56 -31.71 -45.21
CA PRO A 182 9.32 -30.88 -44.26
C PRO A 182 8.77 -29.43 -44.12
N LEU A 183 9.51 -28.58 -43.38
CA LEU A 183 9.21 -27.20 -43.00
C LEU A 183 8.48 -26.32 -44.04
N MET A 184 7.26 -25.90 -43.71
CA MET A 184 6.79 -24.50 -43.75
C MET A 184 5.28 -24.45 -43.41
N GLN A 185 4.92 -23.48 -42.56
CA GLN A 185 3.56 -23.04 -42.21
C GLN A 185 2.79 -23.77 -41.09
N LEU A 186 2.81 -23.11 -39.92
CA LEU A 186 1.65 -22.67 -39.12
C LEU A 186 0.34 -23.48 -39.21
N LEU A 187 0.00 -24.12 -38.08
CA LEU A 187 -1.25 -23.95 -37.29
C LEU A 187 -1.52 -25.25 -36.51
N ILE A 188 -1.00 -25.35 -35.28
CA ILE A 188 -1.47 -26.37 -34.34
C ILE A 188 -2.78 -25.87 -33.74
N LYS A 189 -3.90 -26.23 -34.38
CA LYS A 189 -5.18 -26.37 -33.68
C LYS A 189 -5.19 -27.76 -33.04
N CYS A 190 -4.95 -27.83 -31.74
CA CYS A 190 -5.47 -28.93 -30.93
C CYS A 190 -6.75 -28.41 -30.26
N ILE A 191 -7.90 -28.69 -30.86
CA ILE A 191 -9.19 -28.58 -30.18
C ILE A 191 -9.40 -29.88 -29.41
N ASN A 192 -9.87 -29.74 -28.16
CA ASN A 192 -10.21 -30.73 -27.12
C ASN A 192 -10.18 -32.22 -27.50
#